data_AF-A0A3M7LWJ6-F1
#
_entry.id   AF-A0A3M7LWJ6-F1
#
_cell.length_a   1.000
_cell.length_b   1.000
_cell.length_c   1.000
_cell.angle_alpha   90.00
_cell.angle_beta   90.00
_cell.angle_gamma   90.00
#
_symmetry.space_group_name_H-M   'P 1'
#
loop_
_entity.id
_entity.type
_entity.pdbx_description
1 polymer ?
#
loop_
_entity_poly.entity_id
_entity_poly.type
_entity_poly.pdbx_seq_one_letter_code
_entity_poly.pdbx_strand_id
1 'polypeptide(L)'
;MTKDVVDAAIRNDNHESGLLRNYLDDETWFGEVAGTALMTSAVFRMAILEPELFGKREYTGWAEKKVEAVGRHVDKETGIAAPVVNPLEEGQRTPLEGINPEAQAFVVLMFTAWRDWKVATRQPMEH
;
A
#
# COMPACT_ATOMS: atom_id res chain seq x y z
N MET A 1 16.76 -8.89 -0.13
CA MET A 1 16.31 -7.69 -0.87
C MET A 1 14.83 -7.40 -0.65
N THR A 2 13.87 -8.16 -1.19
CA THR A 2 12.43 -7.87 -1.02
C THR A 2 12.00 -7.80 0.45
N LYS A 3 12.42 -8.75 1.27
CA LYS A 3 12.15 -8.75 2.72
C LYS A 3 12.68 -7.50 3.40
N ASP A 4 13.93 -7.13 3.13
CA ASP A 4 14.61 -6.01 3.78
C ASP A 4 13.93 -4.67 3.46
N VAL A 5 13.42 -4.53 2.22
CA VAL A 5 12.65 -3.36 1.77
C VAL A 5 11.32 -3.27 2.52
N VAL A 6 10.57 -4.38 2.63
CA VAL A 6 9.31 -4.41 3.37
C VAL A 6 9.54 -4.15 4.86
N ASP A 7 10.57 -4.77 5.46
CA ASP A 7 10.94 -4.54 6.85
C ASP A 7 11.28 -3.06 7.11
N ALA A 8 12.01 -2.42 6.19
CA ALA A 8 12.31 -1.00 6.27
C ALA A 8 11.06 -0.13 6.16
N ALA A 9 10.13 -0.46 5.25
CA ALA A 9 8.85 0.25 5.13
C ALA A 9 8.02 0.13 6.42
N ILE A 10 7.92 -1.07 7.00
CA ILE A 10 7.22 -1.30 8.28
C ILE A 10 7.85 -0.50 9.41
N ARG A 11 9.19 -0.46 9.51
CA ARG A 11 9.90 0.29 10.55
C ARG A 11 9.69 1.80 10.47
N ASN A 12 9.45 2.34 9.27
CA ASN A 12 9.26 3.77 9.04
C ASN A 12 7.79 4.17 8.84
N ASP A 13 6.84 3.24 9.10
CA ASP A 13 5.41 3.49 8.99
C ASP A 13 4.89 4.27 10.21
N ASN A 14 5.17 5.59 10.23
CA ASN A 14 4.89 6.47 11.36
C ASN A 14 4.05 7.70 11.00
N HIS A 15 3.52 7.80 9.78
CA HIS A 15 2.71 8.96 9.35
C HIS A 15 1.27 8.84 9.86
N GLU A 16 0.71 9.95 10.35
CA GLU A 16 -0.60 10.00 11.00
C GLU A 16 -1.78 9.61 10.09
N SER A 17 -1.67 9.84 8.78
CA SER A 17 -2.68 9.41 7.80
C SER A 17 -2.80 7.88 7.69
N GLY A 18 -1.79 7.14 8.14
CA GLY A 18 -1.64 5.72 7.94
C GLY A 18 -1.14 5.33 6.55
N LEU A 19 -0.81 6.29 5.69
CA LEU A 19 -0.06 6.04 4.45
C LEU A 19 1.46 6.02 4.74
N LEU A 20 2.23 5.37 3.88
CA LEU A 20 3.68 5.53 3.85
C LEU A 20 4.02 6.92 3.29
N ARG A 21 5.11 7.52 3.78
CA ARG A 21 5.63 8.78 3.24
C ARG A 21 6.19 8.56 1.83
N ASN A 22 6.12 9.59 0.99
CA ASN A 22 6.75 9.57 -0.34
C ASN A 22 8.26 9.24 -0.25
N TYR A 23 8.95 9.80 0.75
CA TYR A 23 10.28 9.35 1.17
C TYR A 23 10.19 8.86 2.61
N LEU A 24 10.45 7.57 2.81
CA LEU A 24 10.15 6.85 4.05
C LEU A 24 10.90 7.41 5.28
N ASP A 25 12.11 7.93 5.09
CA ASP A 25 13.02 8.36 6.15
C ASP A 25 13.02 9.88 6.40
N ASP A 26 12.23 10.65 5.65
CA ASP A 26 12.12 12.09 5.81
C ASP A 26 10.70 12.46 6.28
N GLU A 27 10.61 12.81 7.57
CA GLU A 27 9.37 13.16 8.27
C GLU A 27 8.69 14.44 7.75
N THR A 28 9.36 15.20 6.86
CA THR A 28 8.77 16.37 6.21
C THR A 28 7.98 16.02 4.95
N TRP A 29 7.99 14.76 4.50
CA TRP A 29 7.13 14.29 3.41
C TRP A 29 5.75 13.84 3.88
N PHE A 30 4.73 14.21 3.10
CA PHE A 30 3.38 13.72 3.27
C PHE A 30 3.27 12.22 3.01
N GLY A 31 2.25 11.59 3.60
CA GLY A 31 1.83 10.23 3.29
C GLY A 31 1.25 10.16 1.87
N GLU A 32 1.68 9.20 1.07
CA GLU A 32 1.44 9.14 -0.38
C GLU A 32 0.73 7.83 -0.77
N VAL A 33 -0.32 7.93 -1.59
CA VAL A 33 -1.21 6.80 -1.89
C VAL A 33 -0.58 5.77 -2.83
N ALA A 34 0.11 6.19 -3.89
CA ALA A 34 0.61 5.29 -4.93
C ALA A 34 1.65 4.30 -4.39
N GLY A 35 2.68 4.79 -3.71
CA GLY A 35 3.74 4.01 -3.08
C GLY A 35 3.21 3.11 -1.97
N THR A 36 2.25 3.60 -1.16
CA THR A 36 1.56 2.78 -0.16
C THR A 36 0.83 1.62 -0.82
N ALA A 37 0.04 1.89 -1.86
CA ALA A 37 -0.73 0.88 -2.57
C ALA A 37 0.18 -0.15 -3.25
N LEU A 38 1.24 0.29 -3.93
CA LEU A 38 2.18 -0.60 -4.61
C LEU A 38 2.92 -1.51 -3.63
N MET A 39 3.45 -0.96 -2.53
CA MET A 39 4.13 -1.74 -1.49
C MET A 39 3.19 -2.80 -0.88
N THR A 40 1.96 -2.39 -0.56
CA THR A 40 0.92 -3.27 -0.01
C THR A 40 0.58 -4.39 -0.99
N SER A 41 0.46 -4.05 -2.28
CA SER A 41 0.23 -4.99 -3.37
C SER A 41 1.36 -6.03 -3.48
N ALA A 42 2.61 -5.60 -3.34
CA ALA A 42 3.77 -6.48 -3.33
C ALA A 42 3.74 -7.45 -2.12
N VAL A 43 3.40 -6.96 -0.92
CA VAL A 43 3.31 -7.83 0.27
C VAL A 43 2.26 -8.92 0.10
N PHE A 44 1.06 -8.61 -0.41
CA PHE A 44 0.05 -9.66 -0.63
C PHE A 44 0.47 -10.66 -1.71
N ARG A 45 1.11 -10.22 -2.80
CA ARG A 45 1.65 -11.15 -3.79
C ARG A 45 2.72 -12.06 -3.20
N MET A 46 3.64 -11.50 -2.41
CA MET A 46 4.66 -12.28 -1.72
C MET A 46 4.09 -13.22 -0.67
N ALA A 47 2.99 -12.86 -0.01
CA ALA A 47 2.30 -13.75 0.93
C ALA A 47 1.68 -14.98 0.26
N ILE A 48 1.40 -14.91 -1.05
CA ILE A 48 0.96 -16.07 -1.85
C ILE A 48 2.17 -16.87 -2.36
N LEU A 49 3.20 -16.19 -2.87
CA LEU A 49 4.36 -16.84 -3.50
C LEU A 49 5.33 -17.46 -2.48
N GLU A 50 5.49 -16.82 -1.32
CA GLU A 50 6.43 -17.17 -0.26
C GLU A 50 5.72 -17.15 1.10
N PRO A 51 4.70 -17.99 1.31
CA PRO A 51 3.81 -17.92 2.48
C PRO A 51 4.54 -18.16 3.81
N GLU A 52 5.59 -18.99 3.83
CA GLU A 52 6.42 -19.23 5.02
C GLU A 52 7.11 -17.97 5.53
N LEU A 53 7.37 -17.01 4.63
CA LEU A 53 8.02 -15.75 4.96
C LEU A 53 7.01 -14.63 5.13
N PHE A 54 6.22 -14.36 4.09
CA PHE A 54 5.34 -13.19 4.02
C PHE A 54 3.89 -13.48 4.41
N GLY A 55 3.50 -14.74 4.60
CA GLY A 55 2.19 -15.11 5.13
C GLY A 55 2.02 -14.80 6.63
N LYS A 56 3.13 -14.51 7.33
CA LYS A 56 3.13 -14.16 8.75
C LYS A 56 2.30 -12.90 9.03
N ARG A 57 1.70 -12.86 10.23
CA ARG A 57 0.81 -11.77 10.67
C ARG A 57 1.49 -10.40 10.68
N GLU A 58 2.80 -10.36 10.88
CA GLU A 58 3.59 -9.11 10.83
C GLU A 58 3.51 -8.43 9.47
N TYR A 59 3.52 -9.21 8.37
CA TYR A 59 3.44 -8.68 7.00
C TYR A 59 2.01 -8.53 6.53
N THR A 60 1.20 -9.58 6.64
CA THR A 60 -0.20 -9.55 6.15
C THR A 60 -1.07 -8.63 6.98
N GLY A 61 -0.90 -8.60 8.30
CA GLY A 61 -1.63 -7.70 9.18
C GLY A 61 -1.22 -6.24 9.00
N TRP A 62 0.05 -5.97 8.66
CA TRP A 62 0.49 -4.64 8.24
C TRP A 62 -0.16 -4.22 6.91
N ALA A 63 -0.12 -5.10 5.91
CA ALA A 63 -0.69 -4.85 4.59
C ALA A 63 -2.21 -4.63 4.64
N GLU A 64 -2.95 -5.36 5.49
CA GLU A 64 -4.39 -5.12 5.71
C GLU A 64 -4.67 -3.69 6.22
N LYS A 65 -3.90 -3.21 7.19
CA LYS A 65 -4.01 -1.82 7.68
C LYS A 65 -3.72 -0.80 6.59
N LYS A 66 -2.79 -1.11 5.67
CA LYS A 66 -2.49 -0.23 4.54
C LYS A 66 -3.63 -0.21 3.50
N VAL A 67 -4.30 -1.34 3.26
CA VAL A 67 -5.53 -1.37 2.43
C VAL A 67 -6.60 -0.45 3.01
N GLU A 68 -6.82 -0.51 4.32
CA GLU A 68 -7.77 0.37 5.00
C GLU A 68 -7.35 1.84 4.91
N ALA A 69 -6.05 2.13 5.08
CA ALA A 69 -5.52 3.48 4.96
C ALA A 69 -5.72 4.05 3.54
N VAL A 70 -5.32 3.31 2.51
CA VAL A 70 -5.54 3.69 1.11
C VAL A 70 -7.03 3.85 0.81
N GLY A 71 -7.88 2.96 1.31
CA GLY A 71 -9.33 3.05 1.12
C GLY A 71 -9.96 4.31 1.71
N ARG A 72 -9.41 4.87 2.80
CA ARG A 72 -9.85 6.17 3.34
C ARG A 72 -9.45 7.37 2.47
N HIS A 73 -8.48 7.18 1.58
CA HIS A 73 -7.89 8.19 0.69
C HIS A 73 -8.38 8.03 -0.76
N VAL A 74 -9.40 7.20 -0.98
CA VAL A 74 -10.15 7.14 -2.23
C VAL A 74 -11.47 7.88 -2.02
N ASP A 75 -11.67 8.94 -2.77
CA ASP A 75 -12.91 9.70 -2.75
C ASP A 75 -14.08 8.81 -3.20
N LYS A 76 -15.15 8.79 -2.42
CA LYS A 76 -16.26 7.83 -2.60
C LYS A 76 -17.18 8.20 -3.76
N GLU A 77 -17.21 9.47 -4.16
CA GLU A 77 -18.09 9.95 -5.22
C GLU A 77 -17.41 9.87 -6.59
N THR A 78 -16.12 10.20 -6.62
CA THR A 78 -15.32 10.33 -7.84
C THR A 78 -14.39 9.15 -8.09
N GLY A 79 -14.05 8.37 -7.05
CA GLY A 79 -13.04 7.32 -7.13
C GLY A 79 -11.60 7.85 -7.19
N ILE A 80 -11.36 9.14 -6.94
CA ILE A 80 -10.03 9.73 -7.01
C ILE A 80 -9.20 9.30 -5.79
N ALA A 81 -8.03 8.73 -6.04
CA ALA A 81 -7.05 8.33 -5.04
C ALA A 81 -6.03 9.46 -4.83
N ALA A 82 -5.97 10.02 -3.63
CA ALA A 82 -5.12 11.17 -3.27
C ALA A 82 -4.85 11.20 -1.75
N PRO A 83 -3.75 11.79 -1.25
CA PRO A 83 -2.75 12.59 -1.95
C PRO A 83 -1.71 11.77 -2.73
N VAL A 84 -1.16 12.36 -3.80
CA VAL A 84 -0.13 11.75 -4.66
C VAL A 84 1.01 12.71 -4.96
N VAL A 85 2.18 12.16 -5.30
CA VAL A 85 3.33 12.94 -5.79
C VAL A 85 3.02 13.59 -7.14
N ASN A 86 3.63 14.75 -7.41
CA ASN A 86 3.62 15.38 -8.73
C ASN A 86 4.77 14.80 -9.58
N PRO A 87 4.51 13.99 -10.63
CA PRO A 87 5.59 13.38 -11.42
C PRO A 87 6.41 14.39 -12.23
N LEU A 88 5.86 15.59 -12.46
CA LEU A 88 6.56 16.67 -13.15
C LEU A 88 7.38 17.55 -12.18
N GLU A 89 7.18 17.38 -10.88
CA GLU A 89 7.87 18.13 -9.82
C GLU A 89 7.99 17.27 -8.56
N GLU A 90 8.77 16.20 -8.64
CA GLU A 90 8.87 15.17 -7.59
C GLU A 90 9.38 15.68 -6.23
N GLY A 91 10.03 16.86 -6.22
CA GLY A 91 10.51 17.57 -5.02
C GLY A 91 9.46 18.43 -4.32
N GLN A 92 8.27 18.59 -4.92
CA GLN A 92 7.19 19.40 -4.37
C GLN A 92 6.66 18.80 -3.06
N ARG A 93 6.62 19.61 -2.00
CA ARG A 93 6.19 19.19 -0.66
C ARG A 93 4.68 19.23 -0.45
N THR A 94 3.96 19.92 -1.31
CA THR A 94 2.50 19.92 -1.35
C THR A 94 2.03 18.81 -2.29
N PRO A 95 1.21 17.85 -1.84
CA PRO A 95 0.72 16.80 -2.72
C PRO A 95 -0.24 17.33 -3.78
N LEU A 96 -0.44 16.52 -4.83
CA LEU A 96 -1.58 16.68 -5.72
C LEU A 96 -2.80 15.96 -5.14
N GLU A 97 -3.96 16.59 -5.29
CA GLU A 97 -5.27 16.03 -4.91
C GLU A 97 -6.10 15.57 -6.14
N GLY A 98 -5.50 15.65 -7.33
CA GLY A 98 -6.15 15.37 -8.60
C GLY A 98 -5.98 13.94 -9.10
N ILE A 99 -6.53 13.67 -10.28
CA ILE A 99 -6.41 12.36 -10.94
C ILE A 99 -4.94 12.09 -11.29
N ASN A 100 -4.41 10.99 -10.76
CA ASN A 100 -3.11 10.44 -11.13
C ASN A 100 -3.29 9.00 -11.66
N PRO A 101 -3.01 8.72 -12.95
CA PRO A 101 -3.21 7.38 -13.53
C PRO A 101 -2.39 6.27 -12.86
N GLU A 102 -1.18 6.58 -12.38
CA GLU A 102 -0.30 5.61 -11.72
C GLU A 102 -0.88 5.20 -10.35
N ALA A 103 -1.28 6.18 -9.54
CA ALA A 103 -1.91 5.92 -8.26
C ALA A 103 -3.19 5.09 -8.42
N GLN A 104 -4.03 5.43 -9.40
CA GLN A 104 -5.24 4.67 -9.70
C GLN A 104 -4.95 3.21 -10.07
N ALA A 105 -3.95 2.99 -10.94
CA ALA A 105 -3.53 1.65 -11.32
C ALA A 105 -3.01 0.86 -10.09
N PHE A 106 -2.20 1.48 -9.24
CA PHE A 106 -1.64 0.81 -8.06
C PHE A 106 -2.69 0.49 -7.00
N VAL A 107 -3.72 1.33 -6.83
CA VAL A 107 -4.87 1.02 -5.98
C VAL A 107 -5.60 -0.22 -6.49
N VAL A 108 -5.83 -0.33 -7.81
CA VAL A 108 -6.42 -1.54 -8.40
C VAL A 108 -5.54 -2.76 -8.16
N LEU A 109 -4.23 -2.66 -8.42
CA LEU A 109 -3.28 -3.76 -8.15
C LEU A 109 -3.30 -4.20 -6.68
N MET A 110 -3.40 -3.26 -5.74
CA MET A 110 -3.49 -3.52 -4.31
C MET A 110 -4.75 -4.31 -3.97
N PHE A 111 -5.93 -3.84 -4.40
CA PHE A 111 -7.20 -4.53 -4.11
C PHE A 111 -7.27 -5.90 -4.77
N THR A 112 -6.73 -6.06 -5.99
CA THR A 112 -6.64 -7.38 -6.64
C THR A 112 -5.75 -8.33 -5.83
N ALA A 113 -4.54 -7.91 -5.46
CA ALA A 113 -3.62 -8.74 -4.70
C ALA A 113 -4.19 -9.13 -3.32
N TRP A 114 -4.83 -8.18 -2.63
CA TRP A 114 -5.50 -8.44 -1.36
C TRP A 114 -6.61 -9.48 -1.50
N ARG A 115 -7.48 -9.33 -2.50
CA ARG A 115 -8.56 -10.29 -2.77
C ARG A 115 -8.02 -11.68 -3.09
N ASP A 116 -7.01 -11.76 -3.94
CA ASP A 116 -6.43 -13.03 -4.37
C ASP A 116 -5.75 -13.73 -3.17
N TRP A 117 -5.05 -12.98 -2.32
CA TRP A 117 -4.49 -13.51 -1.07
C TRP A 117 -5.59 -14.03 -0.14
N LYS A 118 -6.67 -13.26 0.07
CA LYS A 118 -7.82 -13.69 0.89
C LYS A 118 -8.45 -14.99 0.38
N VAL A 119 -8.52 -15.18 -0.93
CA VAL A 119 -9.02 -16.44 -1.52
C VAL A 119 -8.04 -17.57 -1.28
N ALA A 120 -6.74 -17.35 -1.54
CA ALA A 120 -5.70 -18.36 -1.38
C ALA A 120 -5.56 -18.86 0.07
N THR A 121 -5.82 -18.00 1.06
CA THR A 121 -5.68 -18.34 2.49
C THR A 121 -6.97 -18.76 3.19
N ARG A 122 -8.12 -18.79 2.49
CA ARG A 122 -9.33 -19.41 3.03
C ARG A 122 -9.13 -20.92 3.01
N GLN A 123 -9.12 -21.57 4.19
CA GLN A 123 -9.14 -23.03 4.27
C GLN A 123 -10.34 -23.57 3.48
N PRO A 124 -10.19 -24.63 2.67
CA PRO A 124 -11.35 -25.38 2.20
C PRO A 124 -12.07 -25.91 3.44
N MET A 125 -13.39 -25.72 3.52
CA MET A 125 -14.20 -26.43 4.51
C MET A 125 -14.02 -27.91 4.24
N GLU A 126 -13.38 -28.63 5.16
CA GLU A 126 -13.35 -30.08 5.14
C GLU A 126 -14.80 -30.58 5.19
N HIS A 127 -15.22 -31.31 4.15
CA HIS A 127 -16.48 -32.04 4.07
C HIS A 127 -16.25 -33.50 4.41
#